data_AF-A0A2S5GC27-F1
#
_entry.id   AF-A0A2S5GC27-F1
#
_cell.length_a   1.000
_cell.length_b   1.000
_cell.length_c   1.000
_cell.angle_alpha   90.00
_cell.angle_beta   90.00
_cell.angle_gamma   90.00
#
_symmetry.space_group_name_H-M   'P 1'
#
loop_
_entity.id
_entity.type
_entity.pdbx_description
1 polymer ?
#
loop_
_entity_poly.entity_id
_entity_poly.type
_entity_poly.pdbx_seq_one_letter_code
_entity_poly.pdbx_strand_id
1 'polypeptide(L)'
;MRKEKKLSMRKLADRSGVSHAYISQLESGKRDAPKPELIRKLSNGLGVDYHELMLWAGYITEPDQNKEGNQKIVSVTFELNLDGIEEENSISKEELKRRFFDLHYILNNQQFTDIYYKDRLLTNEEKVKIETMLEVILNKQ
;
A
#
# COMPACT_ATOMS: atom_id res chain seq x y z
N MET A 1 -8.74 -18.76 -2.09
CA MET A 1 -7.27 -18.55 -2.03
C MET A 1 -6.48 -19.52 -1.14
N ARG A 2 -6.45 -19.40 0.21
CA ARG A 2 -5.59 -20.27 1.06
C ARG A 2 -5.84 -21.77 0.83
N LYS A 3 -7.11 -22.16 0.80
CA LYS A 3 -7.56 -23.55 0.59
C LYS A 3 -7.14 -24.07 -0.79
N GLU A 4 -7.28 -23.26 -1.84
CA GLU A 4 -6.80 -23.61 -3.20
C GLU A 4 -5.30 -23.87 -3.22
N LYS A 5 -4.52 -23.07 -2.47
CA LYS A 5 -3.07 -23.25 -2.33
C LYS A 5 -2.67 -24.35 -1.33
N LYS A 6 -3.63 -25.13 -0.81
CA LYS A 6 -3.42 -26.22 0.17
C LYS A 6 -2.61 -25.79 1.41
N LEU A 7 -2.68 -24.52 1.79
CA LEU A 7 -2.00 -23.99 2.98
C LEU A 7 -2.90 -24.19 4.20
N SER A 8 -2.37 -24.58 5.35
CA SER A 8 -3.09 -24.50 6.63
C SER A 8 -3.08 -23.06 7.14
N MET A 9 -4.02 -22.69 8.03
CA MET A 9 -4.02 -21.35 8.63
C MET A 9 -2.72 -21.07 9.41
N ARG A 10 -2.19 -22.07 10.14
CA ARG A 10 -0.89 -21.96 10.82
C ARG A 10 0.24 -21.68 9.83
N LYS A 11 0.30 -22.44 8.74
CA LYS A 11 1.34 -22.27 7.72
C LYS A 11 1.24 -20.90 7.02
N LEU A 12 0.03 -20.37 6.83
CA LEU A 12 -0.15 -19.01 6.32
C LEU A 12 0.27 -17.96 7.35
N ALA A 13 -0.04 -18.17 8.63
CA ALA A 13 0.38 -17.27 9.70
C ALA A 13 1.90 -17.17 9.77
N ASP A 14 2.59 -18.31 9.75
CA ASP A 14 4.05 -18.38 9.80
C ASP A 14 4.69 -17.67 8.60
N ARG A 15 4.10 -17.79 7.41
CA ARG A 15 4.63 -17.18 6.18
C ARG A 15 4.34 -15.69 6.06
N SER A 16 3.17 -15.25 6.51
CA SER A 16 2.74 -13.86 6.39
C SER A 16 3.15 -13.00 7.58
N GLY A 17 3.47 -13.60 8.72
CA GLY A 17 3.64 -12.87 9.99
C GLY A 17 2.33 -12.32 10.55
N VAL A 18 1.18 -12.73 10.00
CA VAL A 18 -0.16 -12.38 10.48
C VAL A 18 -0.65 -13.47 11.42
N SER A 19 -1.25 -13.10 12.56
CA SER A 19 -1.64 -14.10 13.56
C SER A 19 -2.68 -15.08 13.03
N HIS A 20 -2.60 -16.33 13.47
CA HIS A 20 -3.59 -17.36 13.14
C HIS A 20 -5.02 -16.94 13.50
N ALA A 21 -5.19 -16.28 14.66
CA ALA A 21 -6.48 -15.77 15.11
C ALA A 21 -7.05 -14.72 14.14
N TYR A 22 -6.20 -13.81 13.64
CA TYR A 22 -6.60 -12.81 12.66
C TYR A 22 -7.02 -13.45 11.34
N ILE A 23 -6.24 -14.41 10.81
CA ILE A 23 -6.56 -15.14 9.57
C ILE A 23 -7.90 -15.88 9.73
N SER A 24 -8.14 -16.51 10.88
CA SER A 24 -9.41 -17.20 11.16
C SER A 24 -10.61 -16.23 11.18
N GLN A 25 -10.46 -15.07 11.83
CA GLN A 25 -11.50 -14.03 11.83
C GLN A 25 -11.79 -13.49 10.43
N LEU A 26 -10.74 -13.28 9.64
CA LEU A 26 -10.86 -12.83 8.25
C LEU A 26 -11.57 -13.87 7.37
N GLU A 27 -11.15 -15.14 7.41
CA GLU A 27 -11.77 -16.21 6.61
C GLU A 27 -13.21 -16.53 7.02
N SER A 28 -13.61 -16.17 8.25
CA SER A 28 -14.97 -16.36 8.75
C SER A 28 -15.88 -15.14 8.54
N GLY A 29 -15.38 -14.06 7.93
CA GLY A 29 -16.14 -12.83 7.72
C GLY A 29 -16.47 -12.06 9.00
N LYS A 30 -15.85 -12.41 10.13
CA LYS A 30 -16.04 -11.71 11.41
C LYS A 30 -15.22 -10.41 11.51
N ARG A 31 -14.45 -10.10 10.48
CA ARG A 31 -13.60 -8.92 10.42
C ARG A 31 -13.63 -8.35 9.00
N ASP A 32 -13.64 -7.03 8.91
CA ASP A 32 -13.59 -6.29 7.65
C ASP A 32 -12.24 -6.43 6.94
N ALA A 33 -12.17 -5.84 5.75
CA ALA A 33 -10.98 -5.84 4.91
C ALA A 33 -9.71 -5.42 5.71
N PRO A 34 -8.61 -6.20 5.62
CA PRO A 34 -7.37 -5.87 6.30
C PRO A 34 -6.77 -4.58 5.76
N LYS A 35 -6.06 -3.83 6.61
CA LYS A 35 -5.29 -2.66 6.16
C LYS A 35 -4.27 -3.07 5.07
N PRO A 36 -3.90 -2.15 4.15
CA PRO A 36 -2.92 -2.40 3.08
C PRO A 36 -1.64 -3.13 3.52
N GLU A 37 -1.08 -2.77 4.69
CA GLU A 37 0.11 -3.42 5.25
C GLU A 37 -0.12 -4.93 5.53
N LEU A 38 -1.28 -5.27 6.09
CA LEU A 38 -1.67 -6.66 6.35
C LEU A 38 -1.97 -7.41 5.05
N ILE A 39 -2.59 -6.75 4.07
CA ILE A 39 -2.78 -7.32 2.73
C ILE A 39 -1.44 -7.68 2.11
N ARG A 40 -0.43 -6.82 2.22
CA ARG A 40 0.92 -7.07 1.72
C ARG A 40 1.59 -8.27 2.41
N LYS A 41 1.46 -8.35 3.73
CA LYS A 41 1.91 -9.52 4.51
C LYS A 41 1.23 -10.81 4.05
N LEU A 42 -0.09 -10.77 3.85
CA LEU A 42 -0.87 -11.91 3.35
C LEU A 42 -0.52 -12.28 1.91
N SER A 43 -0.29 -11.29 1.03
CA SER A 43 0.18 -11.46 -0.35
C SER A 43 1.50 -12.22 -0.38
N ASN A 44 2.48 -11.79 0.40
CA ASN A 44 3.76 -12.49 0.55
C ASN A 44 3.57 -13.93 1.06
N GLY A 45 2.72 -14.12 2.07
CA GLY A 45 2.49 -15.45 2.65
C GLY A 45 1.73 -16.42 1.75
N LEU A 46 0.81 -15.90 0.93
CA LEU A 46 0.03 -16.65 -0.06
C LEU A 46 0.78 -16.81 -1.39
N GLY A 47 1.80 -15.99 -1.66
CA GLY A 47 2.41 -15.87 -2.99
C GLY A 47 1.37 -15.45 -4.03
N VAL A 48 0.51 -14.50 -3.67
CA VAL A 48 -0.52 -13.90 -4.54
C VAL A 48 -0.13 -12.44 -4.75
N ASP A 49 -0.41 -11.90 -5.92
CA ASP A 49 -0.08 -10.51 -6.20
C ASP A 49 -0.80 -9.55 -5.23
N TYR A 50 -0.07 -8.53 -4.78
CA TYR A 50 -0.61 -7.56 -3.82
C TYR A 50 -1.80 -6.80 -4.41
N HIS A 51 -1.75 -6.44 -5.69
CA HIS A 51 -2.83 -5.76 -6.40
C HIS A 51 -4.09 -6.63 -6.47
N GLU A 52 -3.94 -7.94 -6.71
CA GLU A 52 -5.06 -8.88 -6.73
C GLU A 52 -5.78 -8.93 -5.37
N LEU A 53 -5.03 -9.00 -4.26
CA LEU A 53 -5.63 -8.97 -2.94
C LEU A 53 -6.26 -7.62 -2.60
N MET A 54 -5.68 -6.51 -3.07
CA MET A 54 -6.24 -5.16 -2.88
C MET A 54 -7.56 -4.98 -3.62
N LEU A 55 -7.66 -5.53 -4.84
CA LEU A 55 -8.90 -5.58 -5.61
C LEU A 55 -9.99 -6.36 -4.86
N TRP A 56 -9.65 -7.54 -4.34
CA TRP A 56 -10.59 -8.38 -3.59
C TRP A 56 -11.02 -7.76 -2.26
N ALA A 57 -10.12 -7.01 -1.63
CA ALA A 57 -10.40 -6.25 -0.42
C ALA A 57 -11.21 -4.98 -0.68
N GLY A 58 -11.54 -4.67 -1.95
CA GLY A 58 -12.35 -3.51 -2.33
C GLY A 58 -11.58 -2.18 -2.34
N TYR A 59 -10.25 -2.21 -2.21
CA TYR A 59 -9.41 -1.01 -2.28
C TYR A 59 -9.14 -0.55 -3.70
N ILE A 60 -9.29 -1.44 -4.69
CA ILE A 60 -9.07 -1.18 -6.11
C ILE A 60 -10.28 -1.71 -6.88
N THR A 61 -10.65 -1.05 -7.98
CA THR A 61 -11.68 -1.52 -8.91
C THR A 61 -11.04 -1.94 -10.22
N GLU A 62 -11.54 -3.01 -10.86
CA GLU A 62 -11.01 -3.44 -12.15
C GLU A 62 -11.26 -2.37 -13.21
N PRO A 63 -10.26 -2.08 -14.07
CA PRO A 63 -10.45 -1.13 -15.15
C PRO A 63 -11.48 -1.67 -16.13
N ASP A 64 -12.54 -0.88 -16.36
CA ASP A 64 -13.48 -1.11 -17.45
C ASP A 64 -12.72 -1.21 -18.78
N GLN A 65 -12.72 -2.40 -19.37
CA GLN A 65 -11.91 -2.80 -20.54
C GLN A 65 -12.30 -2.03 -21.82
N ASN A 66 -13.38 -1.24 -21.79
CA ASN A 66 -13.95 -0.58 -22.98
C ASN A 66 -13.49 0.87 -23.25
N LYS A 67 -12.34 1.31 -22.71
CA LYS A 67 -11.77 2.63 -23.09
C LYS A 67 -10.29 2.52 -23.37
N GLU A 68 -9.97 2.34 -24.65
CA GLU A 68 -8.64 2.52 -25.24
C GLU A 68 -8.18 3.98 -25.08
N GLY A 69 -6.89 4.18 -24.79
CA GLY A 69 -6.22 5.45 -24.97
C GLY A 69 -6.47 6.51 -23.90
N ASN A 70 -5.97 6.29 -22.69
CA ASN A 70 -5.37 7.33 -21.84
C ASN A 70 -4.82 6.65 -20.58
N GLN A 71 -3.66 7.08 -20.09
CA GLN A 71 -3.12 6.64 -18.81
C GLN A 71 -4.19 6.86 -17.73
N LYS A 72 -4.93 5.79 -17.40
CA LYS A 72 -6.06 5.83 -16.46
C LYS A 72 -5.49 5.97 -15.06
N ILE A 73 -5.58 7.19 -14.53
CA ILE A 73 -5.34 7.47 -13.12
C ILE A 73 -6.34 6.61 -12.34
N VAL A 74 -5.85 5.52 -11.72
CA VAL A 74 -6.60 4.77 -10.72
C VAL A 74 -6.75 5.69 -9.52
N SER A 75 -7.96 6.18 -9.24
CA SER A 75 -8.22 6.96 -8.03
C SER A 75 -8.15 6.05 -6.82
N VAL A 76 -6.98 5.99 -6.18
CA VAL A 76 -6.83 5.37 -4.86
C VAL A 76 -7.45 6.35 -3.84
N THR A 77 -8.69 6.10 -3.43
CA THR A 77 -9.25 6.77 -2.25
C THR A 77 -8.62 6.17 -1.01
N PHE A 78 -7.59 6.85 -0.47
CA PHE A 78 -7.15 6.63 0.90
C PHE A 78 -8.22 7.19 1.84
N GLU A 79 -9.21 6.38 2.19
CA GLU A 79 -10.05 6.66 3.36
C GLU A 79 -9.18 6.50 4.61
N LEU A 80 -8.58 7.60 5.05
CA LEU A 80 -7.96 7.68 6.36
C LEU A 80 -9.08 7.49 7.39
N ASN A 81 -9.17 6.31 8.00
CA ASN A 81 -10.03 6.07 9.16
C ASN A 81 -9.49 6.92 10.32
N LEU A 82 -10.07 8.12 10.47
CA LEU A 82 -9.73 9.10 11.51
C LEU A 82 -10.53 8.87 12.80
N ASP A 83 -11.39 7.85 12.84
CA ASP A 83 -12.19 7.51 14.01
C ASP A 83 -11.28 7.12 15.19
N GLY A 84 -11.31 7.94 16.25
CA GLY A 84 -10.56 7.71 17.49
C GLY A 84 -9.24 8.47 17.65
N ILE A 85 -8.92 9.43 16.77
CA ILE A 85 -7.81 10.36 17.03
C ILE A 85 -8.35 11.50 17.90
N GLU A 86 -7.94 11.54 19.16
CA GLU A 86 -8.21 12.67 20.06
C GLU A 86 -7.64 13.95 19.43
N GLU A 87 -8.50 14.98 19.29
CA GLU A 87 -8.27 16.22 18.52
C GLU A 87 -7.03 17.02 18.94
N GLU A 88 -6.41 16.69 20.07
CA GLU A 88 -5.34 17.49 20.68
C GLU A 88 -3.98 17.34 19.96
N ASN A 89 -3.81 16.35 19.08
CA ASN A 89 -2.60 16.15 18.26
C ASN A 89 -2.90 15.84 16.77
N SER A 90 -4.13 16.08 16.31
CA SER A 90 -4.52 15.75 14.93
C SER A 90 -3.85 16.68 13.91
N ILE A 91 -2.94 16.12 13.12
CA ILE A 91 -2.44 16.74 11.89
C ILE A 91 -3.66 17.08 11.01
N SER A 92 -3.75 18.32 10.51
CA SER A 92 -4.89 18.74 9.69
C SER A 92 -4.99 17.89 8.41
N LYS A 93 -6.19 17.79 7.84
CA LYS A 93 -6.40 17.08 6.56
C LYS A 93 -5.52 17.67 5.45
N GLU A 94 -5.28 18.97 5.50
CA GLU A 94 -4.44 19.72 4.58
C GLU A 94 -2.96 19.35 4.75
N GLU A 95 -2.48 19.25 5.98
CA GLU A 95 -1.09 18.85 6.27
C GLU A 95 -0.86 17.36 5.96
N LEU A 96 -1.86 16.50 6.21
CA LEU A 96 -1.85 15.11 5.75
C LEU A 96 -1.72 15.04 4.23
N LYS A 97 -2.55 15.77 3.47
CA LYS A 97 -2.44 15.85 2.01
C LYS A 97 -1.06 16.33 1.57
N ARG A 98 -0.52 17.37 2.20
CA ARG A 98 0.83 17.88 1.86
C ARG A 98 1.87 16.78 2.03
N ARG A 99 1.87 16.06 3.15
CA ARG A 99 2.84 14.97 3.41
C ARG A 99 2.68 13.77 2.48
N PHE A 100 1.44 13.36 2.17
CA PHE A 100 1.19 12.22 1.28
C PHE A 100 1.56 12.48 -0.18
N PHE A 101 1.61 13.73 -0.63
CA PHE A 101 1.97 14.10 -2.01
C PHE A 101 3.32 14.82 -2.14
N ASP A 102 4.11 14.89 -1.06
CA ASP A 102 5.44 15.47 -1.07
C ASP A 102 6.47 14.40 -1.45
N LEU A 103 7.03 14.53 -2.66
CA LEU A 103 8.01 13.58 -3.18
C LEU A 103 9.31 13.58 -2.36
N HIS A 104 9.76 14.72 -1.85
CA HIS A 104 10.95 14.79 -1.00
C HIS A 104 10.71 14.06 0.33
N TYR A 105 9.53 14.25 0.92
CA TYR A 105 9.12 13.50 2.11
C TYR A 105 9.03 11.99 1.83
N ILE A 106 8.42 11.58 0.72
CA ILE A 106 8.30 10.18 0.33
C ILE A 106 9.69 9.54 0.17
N LEU A 107 10.62 10.20 -0.51
CA LEU A 107 11.96 9.67 -0.76
C LEU A 107 12.81 9.52 0.51
N ASN A 108 12.66 10.44 1.47
CA ASN A 108 13.55 10.54 2.64
C ASN A 108 12.97 9.94 3.94
N ASN A 109 11.67 9.69 4.00
CA ASN A 109 11.04 9.18 5.21
C ASN A 109 11.26 7.68 5.40
N GLN A 110 11.81 7.30 6.56
CA GLN A 110 12.11 5.92 6.96
C GLN A 110 10.89 4.99 6.99
N GLN A 111 9.68 5.54 7.09
CA GLN A 111 8.44 4.74 7.03
C GLN A 111 8.10 4.27 5.60
N PHE A 112 8.63 4.92 4.56
CA PHE A 112 8.40 4.57 3.15
C PHE A 112 9.63 3.87 2.56
N THR A 113 9.91 2.65 3.03
CA THR A 113 11.04 1.86 2.52
C THR A 113 10.82 1.39 1.08
N ASP A 114 9.59 1.01 0.74
CA ASP A 114 9.27 0.32 -0.51
C ASP A 114 8.71 1.29 -1.55
N ILE A 115 9.59 2.07 -2.16
CA ILE A 115 9.23 3.02 -3.22
C ILE A 115 9.58 2.39 -4.56
N TYR A 116 8.60 2.32 -5.46
CA TYR A 116 8.75 1.68 -6.76
C TYR A 116 8.75 2.72 -7.89
N TYR A 117 9.56 2.49 -8.91
CA TYR A 117 9.51 3.18 -10.19
C TYR A 117 9.43 2.16 -11.31
N LYS A 118 8.34 2.18 -12.09
CA LYS A 118 8.06 1.18 -13.15
C LYS A 118 8.19 -0.26 -12.63
N ASP A 119 7.49 -0.55 -11.54
CA ASP A 119 7.44 -1.87 -10.87
C ASP A 119 8.78 -2.38 -10.31
N ARG A 120 9.82 -1.54 -10.30
CA ARG A 120 11.11 -1.86 -9.71
C ARG A 120 11.31 -1.10 -8.41
N LEU A 121 11.67 -1.84 -7.36
CA LEU A 121 12.03 -1.27 -6.07
C LEU A 121 13.26 -0.37 -6.21
N LEU A 122 13.17 0.86 -5.72
CA LEU A 122 14.29 1.81 -5.70
C LEU A 122 15.24 1.49 -4.56
N THR A 123 16.54 1.48 -4.85
CA THR A 123 17.58 1.43 -3.82
C THR A 123 17.73 2.80 -3.14
N ASN A 124 18.37 2.85 -1.98
CA ASN A 124 18.69 4.12 -1.32
C ASN A 124 19.57 5.02 -2.20
N GLU A 125 20.53 4.43 -2.91
CA GLU A 125 21.38 5.19 -3.85
C GLU A 125 20.56 5.81 -4.99
N GLU A 126 19.54 5.10 -5.48
CA GLU A 126 18.65 5.60 -6.52
C GLU A 126 17.71 6.69 -6.01
N LYS A 127 17.20 6.57 -4.78
CA LYS A 127 16.40 7.63 -4.15
C LYS A 127 17.21 8.92 -4.04
N VAL A 128 18.47 8.84 -3.59
CA VAL A 128 19.39 10.00 -3.53
C VAL A 128 19.65 10.57 -4.92
N LYS A 129 19.91 9.73 -5.94
CA LYS A 129 20.09 10.20 -7.32
C LYS A 129 18.87 10.95 -7.84
N ILE A 130 17.67 10.44 -7.58
CA ILE A 130 16.40 11.08 -7.97
C ILE A 130 16.27 12.45 -7.28
N GLU A 131 16.53 12.51 -5.98
CA GLU A 131 16.53 13.77 -5.22
C GLU A 131 17.50 14.80 -5.82
N THR A 132 18.77 14.44 -6.02
CA THR A 132 19.76 15.34 -6.62
C THR A 132 19.37 15.78 -8.02
N MET A 133 18.82 14.89 -8.85
CA MET A 133 18.34 15.24 -10.19
C MET A 133 17.20 16.27 -10.12
N LEU A 134 16.24 16.07 -9.21
CA LEU A 134 15.12 16.98 -9.01
C LEU A 134 15.59 18.34 -8.51
N GLU A 135 16.50 18.38 -7.54
CA GLU A 135 17.10 19.64 -7.06
C GLU A 135 17.74 20.42 -8.21
N VAL A 136 18.54 19.76 -9.05
CA VAL A 136 19.21 20.41 -10.19
C VAL A 136 18.21 20.89 -11.24
N ILE A 137 17.13 20.13 -11.49
CA ILE A 137 16.12 20.45 -12.50
C ILE A 137 15.21 21.57 -12.03
N LEU A 138 14.79 21.54 -10.76
CA LEU A 138 13.82 22.46 -10.19
C LEU A 138 14.46 23.76 -9.67
N ASN A 139 15.74 23.74 -9.26
CA ASN A 139 16.48 24.94 -8.87
C ASN A 139 17.14 25.66 -10.05
N LYS A 140 16.69 25.42 -11.29
CA LYS A 140 17.10 26.22 -12.45
C LYS A 140 16.26 27.50 -12.52
N GLN A 141 16.80 28.54 -11.88
CA GLN A 141 16.54 30.00 -11.98
C GLN A 141 15.11 30.49 -11.79
#